data_AF-A0A963GIE1-F1
#
_entry.id   AF-A0A963GIE1-F1
#
_cell.length_a   1.000
_cell.length_b   1.000
_cell.length_c   1.000
_cell.angle_alpha   90.00
_cell.angle_beta   90.00
_cell.angle_gamma   90.00
#
_symmetry.space_group_name_H-M   'P 1'
#
loop_
_entity.id
_entity.type
_entity.pdbx_description
1 polymer ?
#
loop_
_entity_poly.entity_id
_entity_poly.type
_entity_poly.pdbx_seq_one_letter_code
_entity_poly.pdbx_strand_id
1 'polypeptide(L)'
;MNLSGRLAQTVNRFISSPRFGRAFAYYLGELRPLLSTVRHKAYTSALNHKCKAVGTGCCFRGPMTISDFRSLTVGSNVFVGEHCFFKTEGGLTIGDNTHISRNVTIYTCNHDIHGKRLPYDEALVRKPVTIGRNVWIGMGASIAPGTTIGEGAVVGLGAVVSGEVAPFAVVAGQKTRCIGARDSDHYARLEHERAYGGASGGPVALGQRTVNGREMGRNLFFVLSTGRSGSATIAEVLDRNSHCRCTHEPRHAMIRLSSDYLHGKISREAAQAELAASFVGCSTFDPETIVGESDHKYGNLASILAELMPEAKFLWVVRRAEDVVASSVGRGWFDDSEFGYATQPGRAIFSEEKWSSYRANGSLTDDDLSEAQWRQMSPFERNCWYWRYWNENIERTLGSIDPRRWMRVEIEAFADQITEVQRFLGLPVEALEVTVENQARHEKVARSGWSEGERAAFEQWCAEPMRRWYGGSGEPA
;
A
#
# COMPACT_ATOMS: atom_id res chain seq x y z
N MET A 1 52.30 34.28 -24.15
CA MET A 1 50.90 34.02 -24.55
C MET A 1 50.47 32.69 -23.94
N ASN A 2 49.50 32.70 -23.02
CA ASN A 2 49.17 31.58 -22.13
C ASN A 2 48.45 30.42 -22.85
N LEU A 3 48.95 29.20 -22.65
CA LEU A 3 48.38 27.93 -23.16
C LEU A 3 46.92 27.71 -22.71
N SER A 4 46.55 28.23 -21.54
CA SER A 4 45.21 28.11 -20.95
C SER A 4 44.12 28.83 -21.75
N GLY A 5 44.43 29.98 -22.36
CA GLY A 5 43.49 30.73 -23.18
C GLY A 5 43.16 30.03 -24.51
N ARG A 6 44.13 29.31 -25.09
CA ARG A 6 43.94 28.54 -26.33
C ARG A 6 43.10 27.28 -26.09
N LEU A 7 43.29 26.60 -24.96
CA LEU A 7 42.48 25.43 -24.61
C LEU A 7 41.02 25.82 -24.37
N ALA A 8 40.78 26.89 -23.62
CA ALA A 8 39.42 27.41 -23.36
C ALA A 8 38.71 27.85 -24.65
N GLN A 9 39.39 28.54 -25.56
CA GLN A 9 38.83 28.90 -26.87
C GLN A 9 38.57 27.69 -27.77
N THR A 10 39.40 26.64 -27.67
CA THR A 10 39.23 25.40 -28.46
C THR A 10 38.04 24.59 -27.95
N VAL A 11 37.88 24.48 -26.63
CA VAL A 11 36.72 23.84 -26.00
C VAL A 11 35.44 24.61 -26.33
N ASN A 12 35.45 25.95 -26.26
CA ASN A 12 34.30 26.77 -26.64
C ASN A 12 33.94 26.62 -28.12
N ARG A 13 34.93 26.57 -29.03
CA ARG A 13 34.66 26.30 -30.45
C ARG A 13 34.12 24.89 -30.70
N PHE A 14 34.54 23.92 -29.90
CA PHE A 14 34.07 22.54 -29.99
C PHE A 14 32.61 22.42 -29.54
N ILE A 15 32.26 23.01 -28.38
CA ILE A 15 30.89 23.04 -27.83
C ILE A 15 29.93 23.83 -28.74
N SER A 16 30.39 24.96 -29.29
CA SER A 16 29.60 25.79 -30.22
C SER A 16 29.54 25.24 -31.65
N SER A 17 30.19 24.11 -31.93
CA SER A 17 30.19 23.55 -33.27
C SER A 17 28.83 22.91 -33.61
N PRO A 18 28.32 23.07 -34.84
CA PRO A 18 27.10 22.39 -35.29
C PRO A 18 27.17 20.86 -35.17
N ARG A 19 28.39 20.29 -35.17
CA ARG A 19 28.63 18.85 -35.01
C ARG A 19 28.45 18.40 -33.56
N PHE A 20 28.95 19.16 -32.58
CA PHE A 20 28.70 18.89 -31.16
C PHE A 20 27.22 19.07 -30.82
N GLY A 21 26.57 20.13 -31.32
CA GLY A 21 25.13 20.32 -31.14
C GLY A 21 24.28 19.15 -31.67
N ARG A 22 24.63 18.59 -32.84
CA ARG A 22 23.95 17.41 -33.40
C ARG A 22 24.26 16.13 -32.63
N ALA A 23 25.51 15.90 -32.22
CA ALA A 23 25.90 14.74 -31.42
C ALA A 23 25.24 14.79 -30.02
N PHE A 24 25.26 15.95 -29.37
CA PHE A 24 24.61 16.19 -28.08
C PHE A 24 23.09 16.03 -28.18
N ALA A 25 22.45 16.55 -29.23
CA ALA A 25 21.03 16.32 -29.49
C ALA A 25 20.69 14.86 -29.79
N TYR A 26 21.57 14.13 -30.48
CA TYR A 26 21.45 12.69 -30.72
C TYR A 26 21.53 11.91 -29.40
N TYR A 27 22.53 12.18 -28.56
CA TYR A 27 22.65 11.55 -27.23
C TYR A 27 21.49 11.93 -26.28
N LEU A 28 21.01 13.17 -26.30
CA LEU A 28 19.78 13.57 -25.58
C LEU A 28 18.52 12.88 -26.13
N GLY A 29 18.49 12.60 -27.44
CA GLY A 29 17.46 11.81 -28.10
C GLY A 29 17.45 10.36 -27.62
N GLU A 30 18.63 9.73 -27.48
CA GLU A 30 18.81 8.39 -26.92
C GLU A 30 18.50 8.34 -25.41
N LEU A 31 18.74 9.43 -24.67
CA LEU A 31 18.42 9.52 -23.24
C LEU A 31 16.93 9.81 -22.98
N ARG A 32 16.18 10.34 -23.95
CA ARG A 32 14.76 10.69 -23.80
C ARG A 32 13.87 9.47 -23.44
N PRO A 33 13.98 8.31 -24.11
CA PRO A 33 13.26 7.08 -23.76
C PRO A 33 13.60 6.58 -22.35
N LEU A 34 14.86 6.73 -21.93
CA LEU A 34 15.30 6.35 -20.59
C LEU A 34 14.68 7.27 -19.54
N LEU A 35 14.72 8.58 -19.77
CA LEU A 35 14.15 9.60 -18.89
C LEU A 35 12.61 9.50 -18.81
N SER A 36 11.93 9.21 -19.93
CA SER A 36 10.48 8.97 -19.91
C SER A 36 10.16 7.71 -19.13
N THR A 37 10.90 6.62 -19.33
CA THR A 37 10.73 5.37 -18.57
C THR A 37 10.91 5.58 -17.08
N VAL A 38 11.96 6.29 -16.66
CA VAL A 38 12.20 6.64 -15.25
C VAL A 38 11.06 7.50 -14.71
N ARG A 39 10.61 8.51 -15.46
CA ARG A 39 9.48 9.36 -15.08
C ARG A 39 8.17 8.59 -14.93
N HIS A 40 7.86 7.68 -15.85
CA HIS A 40 6.65 6.85 -15.78
C HIS A 40 6.70 5.86 -14.60
N LYS A 41 7.87 5.28 -14.32
CA LYS A 41 8.09 4.44 -13.13
C LYS A 41 7.89 5.23 -11.84
N ALA A 42 8.50 6.42 -11.73
CA ALA A 42 8.32 7.29 -10.58
C ALA A 42 6.86 7.74 -10.41
N TYR A 43 6.18 8.08 -11.50
CA TYR A 43 4.77 8.46 -11.48
C TYR A 43 3.86 7.31 -11.06
N THR A 44 4.10 6.11 -11.59
CA THR A 44 3.39 4.88 -11.20
C THR A 44 3.59 4.61 -9.71
N SER A 45 4.83 4.67 -9.22
CA SER A 45 5.12 4.53 -7.79
C SER A 45 4.35 5.54 -6.94
N ALA A 46 4.36 6.83 -7.33
CA ALA A 46 3.64 7.87 -6.59
C ALA A 46 2.11 7.66 -6.58
N LEU A 47 1.53 7.08 -7.63
CA LEU A 47 0.11 6.73 -7.69
C LEU A 47 -0.22 5.53 -6.80
N ASN A 48 0.65 4.51 -6.77
CA ASN A 48 0.47 3.32 -5.93
C ASN A 48 0.27 3.72 -4.46
N HIS A 49 1.04 4.68 -3.96
CA HIS A 49 0.92 5.17 -2.58
C HIS A 49 -0.34 6.01 -2.29
N LYS A 50 -1.04 6.52 -3.31
CA LYS A 50 -2.23 7.35 -3.10
C LYS A 50 -3.53 6.57 -3.24
N CYS A 51 -3.53 5.56 -4.11
CA CYS A 51 -4.74 4.82 -4.47
C CYS A 51 -5.21 3.90 -3.32
N LYS A 52 -6.47 3.45 -3.38
CA LYS A 52 -6.99 2.46 -2.42
C LYS A 52 -6.14 1.20 -2.47
N ALA A 53 -5.93 0.65 -3.67
CA ALA A 53 -5.03 -0.46 -3.90
C ALA A 53 -4.56 -0.44 -5.36
N VAL A 54 -3.31 -0.84 -5.60
CA VAL A 54 -2.76 -1.05 -6.94
C VAL A 54 -1.96 -2.34 -6.95
N GLY A 55 -2.26 -3.24 -7.89
CA GLY A 55 -1.52 -4.47 -8.11
C GLY A 55 -0.13 -4.24 -8.73
N THR A 56 0.61 -5.33 -8.87
CA THR A 56 1.99 -5.30 -9.38
C THR A 56 2.02 -5.13 -10.90
N GLY A 57 3.16 -4.70 -11.46
CA GLY A 57 3.33 -4.60 -12.92
C GLY A 57 2.49 -3.52 -13.61
N CYS A 58 1.79 -2.67 -12.86
CA CYS A 58 1.03 -1.56 -13.42
C CYS A 58 1.94 -0.53 -14.10
N CYS A 59 1.39 0.15 -15.12
CA CYS A 59 2.08 1.22 -15.82
C CYS A 59 1.12 2.38 -16.08
N PHE A 60 1.32 3.49 -15.38
CA PHE A 60 0.60 4.74 -15.60
C PHE A 60 1.51 5.71 -16.35
N ARG A 61 1.20 6.00 -17.62
CA ARG A 61 2.06 6.88 -18.43
C ARG A 61 1.92 8.36 -18.10
N GLY A 62 0.77 8.81 -17.58
CA GLY A 62 0.60 10.16 -17.03
C GLY A 62 0.91 11.33 -18.01
N PRO A 63 0.66 12.59 -17.62
CA PRO A 63 -0.12 13.00 -16.47
C PRO A 63 -1.60 12.62 -16.65
N MET A 64 -2.24 12.19 -15.55
CA MET A 64 -3.68 11.93 -15.48
C MET A 64 -4.28 12.62 -14.25
N THR A 65 -5.59 12.78 -14.24
CA THR A 65 -6.33 13.37 -13.12
C THR A 65 -7.18 12.30 -12.45
N ILE A 66 -7.02 12.14 -11.13
CA ILE A 66 -7.86 11.27 -10.30
C ILE A 66 -8.41 12.15 -9.18
N SER A 67 -9.74 12.19 -9.01
CA SER A 67 -10.38 13.09 -8.04
C SER A 67 -10.25 12.60 -6.59
N ASP A 68 -10.42 11.30 -6.33
CA ASP A 68 -10.23 10.70 -5.01
C ASP A 68 -9.51 9.35 -5.15
N PHE A 69 -8.19 9.37 -4.94
CA PHE A 69 -7.35 8.19 -5.06
C PHE A 69 -7.81 7.04 -4.13
N ARG A 70 -8.35 7.35 -2.95
CA ARG A 70 -8.79 6.35 -1.95
C ARG A 70 -10.02 5.55 -2.37
N SER A 71 -10.65 5.93 -3.48
CA SER A 71 -11.78 5.25 -4.08
C SER A 71 -11.42 4.53 -5.38
N LEU A 72 -10.11 4.41 -5.69
CA LEU A 72 -9.59 3.71 -6.86
C LEU A 72 -8.86 2.41 -6.46
N THR A 73 -9.38 1.28 -6.93
CA THR A 73 -8.74 -0.04 -6.86
C THR A 73 -8.29 -0.46 -8.25
N VAL A 74 -7.01 -0.80 -8.39
CA VAL A 74 -6.41 -1.26 -9.65
C VAL A 74 -5.78 -2.63 -9.42
N GLY A 75 -6.05 -3.57 -10.31
CA GLY A 75 -5.42 -4.89 -10.33
C GLY A 75 -3.99 -4.86 -10.83
N SER A 76 -3.48 -6.01 -11.23
CA SER A 76 -2.10 -6.17 -11.67
C SER A 76 -1.98 -6.08 -13.20
N ASN A 77 -0.78 -5.72 -13.67
CA ASN A 77 -0.49 -5.55 -15.10
C ASN A 77 -1.50 -4.63 -15.82
N VAL A 78 -2.02 -3.62 -15.11
CA VAL A 78 -2.90 -2.61 -15.70
C VAL A 78 -2.08 -1.52 -16.36
N PHE A 79 -2.40 -1.23 -17.62
CA PHE A 79 -1.83 -0.09 -18.33
C PHE A 79 -2.85 1.05 -18.39
N VAL A 80 -2.42 2.26 -18.05
CA VAL A 80 -3.20 3.48 -18.22
C VAL A 80 -2.40 4.50 -19.03
N GLY A 81 -2.98 4.88 -20.17
CA GLY A 81 -2.43 5.89 -21.07
C GLY A 81 -2.46 7.31 -20.48
N GLU A 82 -1.79 8.21 -21.18
CA GLU A 82 -1.70 9.63 -20.82
C GLU A 82 -3.06 10.33 -20.92
N HIS A 83 -3.22 11.42 -20.17
CA HIS A 83 -4.37 12.33 -20.23
C HIS A 83 -5.72 11.70 -19.89
N CYS A 84 -5.73 10.65 -19.07
CA CYS A 84 -6.96 10.11 -18.53
C CYS A 84 -7.53 10.99 -17.41
N PHE A 85 -8.85 10.99 -17.25
CA PHE A 85 -9.56 11.69 -16.17
C PHE A 85 -10.51 10.73 -15.45
N PHE A 86 -10.22 10.41 -14.20
CA PHE A 86 -11.03 9.52 -13.36
C PHE A 86 -11.67 10.29 -12.20
N LYS A 87 -13.00 10.44 -12.26
CA LYS A 87 -13.84 10.98 -11.18
C LYS A 87 -14.33 9.82 -10.31
N THR A 88 -13.62 9.52 -9.23
CA THR A 88 -13.68 8.25 -8.48
C THR A 88 -14.48 8.27 -7.18
N GLU A 89 -15.17 9.36 -6.83
CA GLU A 89 -15.88 9.52 -5.54
C GLU A 89 -16.97 8.48 -5.26
N GLY A 90 -17.49 7.80 -6.28
CA GLY A 90 -18.42 6.68 -6.12
C GLY A 90 -17.79 5.29 -6.16
N GLY A 91 -16.46 5.20 -6.34
CA GLY A 91 -15.69 3.97 -6.41
C GLY A 91 -15.38 3.52 -7.84
N LEU A 92 -14.11 3.27 -8.15
CA LEU A 92 -13.65 2.70 -9.41
C LEU A 92 -12.79 1.46 -9.15
N THR A 93 -13.18 0.33 -9.73
CA THR A 93 -12.39 -0.92 -9.72
C THR A 93 -11.96 -1.28 -11.12
N ILE A 94 -10.66 -1.56 -11.31
CA ILE A 94 -10.06 -1.97 -12.58
C ILE A 94 -9.39 -3.33 -12.38
N GLY A 95 -9.83 -4.35 -13.12
CA GLY A 95 -9.30 -5.71 -13.02
C GLY A 95 -7.97 -5.93 -13.75
N ASP A 96 -7.34 -7.06 -13.48
CA ASP A 96 -6.01 -7.42 -13.98
C ASP A 96 -5.89 -7.39 -15.50
N ASN A 97 -4.68 -7.15 -16.01
CA ASN A 97 -4.35 -7.16 -17.44
C ASN A 97 -5.19 -6.20 -18.29
N THR A 98 -5.84 -5.22 -17.66
CA THR A 98 -6.69 -4.25 -18.34
C THR A 98 -5.84 -3.17 -18.97
N HIS A 99 -6.16 -2.83 -20.22
CA HIS A 99 -5.48 -1.77 -20.96
C HIS A 99 -6.45 -0.62 -21.19
N ILE A 100 -6.17 0.52 -20.53
CA ILE A 100 -6.88 1.78 -20.73
C ILE A 100 -5.99 2.69 -21.58
N SER A 101 -6.45 3.01 -22.79
CA SER A 101 -5.70 3.87 -23.71
C SER A 101 -5.72 5.35 -23.27
N ARG A 102 -5.15 6.22 -24.09
CA ARG A 102 -5.04 7.67 -23.80
C ARG A 102 -6.40 8.36 -23.83
N ASN A 103 -6.49 9.51 -23.16
CA ASN A 103 -7.66 10.40 -23.21
C ASN A 103 -8.98 9.75 -22.75
N VAL A 104 -8.92 8.70 -21.92
CA VAL A 104 -10.13 8.04 -21.40
C VAL A 104 -10.69 8.82 -20.21
N THR A 105 -12.01 8.99 -20.18
CA THR A 105 -12.73 9.63 -19.08
C THR A 105 -13.61 8.62 -18.36
N ILE A 106 -13.54 8.55 -17.03
CA ILE A 106 -14.35 7.64 -16.22
C ILE A 106 -15.01 8.43 -15.10
N TYR A 107 -16.33 8.33 -14.97
CA TYR A 107 -17.09 8.95 -13.89
C TYR A 107 -17.79 7.90 -13.05
N THR A 108 -17.72 8.07 -11.73
CA THR A 108 -18.38 7.21 -10.72
C THR A 108 -19.42 7.96 -9.90
N CYS A 109 -19.61 9.25 -10.18
CA CYS A 109 -20.64 10.06 -9.54
C CYS A 109 -21.14 11.14 -10.48
N ASN A 110 -22.36 11.63 -10.23
CA ASN A 110 -22.93 12.81 -10.87
C ASN A 110 -23.50 13.75 -9.81
N HIS A 111 -23.76 15.00 -10.18
CA HIS A 111 -24.55 15.91 -9.35
C HIS A 111 -26.01 15.46 -9.29
N ASP A 112 -26.64 15.67 -8.14
CA ASP A 112 -28.07 15.39 -7.97
C ASP A 112 -28.91 16.52 -8.58
N ILE A 113 -29.55 16.23 -9.71
CA ILE A 113 -30.46 17.16 -10.40
C ILE A 113 -31.83 17.27 -9.71
N HIS A 114 -32.12 16.42 -8.73
CA HIS A 114 -33.31 16.49 -7.88
C HIS A 114 -33.02 17.21 -6.55
N GLY A 115 -31.84 17.83 -6.43
CA GLY A 115 -31.45 18.67 -5.30
C GLY A 115 -32.27 19.96 -5.18
N LYS A 116 -31.90 20.79 -4.21
CA LYS A 116 -32.67 22.00 -3.84
C LYS A 116 -32.29 23.25 -4.65
N ARG A 117 -31.34 23.16 -5.60
CA ARG A 117 -30.81 24.30 -6.38
C ARG A 117 -30.66 23.93 -7.85
N LEU A 118 -30.70 24.94 -8.72
CA LEU A 118 -30.41 24.81 -10.15
C LEU A 118 -29.00 25.31 -10.49
N PRO A 119 -28.26 24.67 -11.42
CA PRO A 119 -28.66 23.44 -12.12
C PRO A 119 -28.58 22.18 -11.24
N TYR A 120 -27.91 22.25 -10.10
CA TYR A 120 -27.85 21.24 -9.03
C TYR A 120 -27.26 21.89 -7.75
N ASP A 121 -27.31 21.20 -6.60
CA ASP A 121 -26.63 21.60 -5.37
C ASP A 121 -25.32 20.80 -5.14
N GLU A 122 -24.82 20.78 -3.90
CA GLU A 122 -23.56 20.10 -3.55
C GLU A 122 -23.71 18.58 -3.44
N ALA A 123 -24.94 18.04 -3.51
CA ALA A 123 -25.18 16.61 -3.40
C ALA A 123 -24.65 15.84 -4.62
N LEU A 124 -24.03 14.68 -4.34
CA LEU A 124 -23.50 13.76 -5.35
C LEU A 124 -24.25 12.42 -5.29
N VAL A 125 -24.75 11.99 -6.44
CA VAL A 125 -25.23 10.63 -6.68
C VAL A 125 -24.04 9.76 -7.05
N ARG A 126 -23.63 8.89 -6.13
CA ARG A 126 -22.50 7.96 -6.29
C ARG A 126 -22.98 6.64 -6.86
N LYS A 127 -22.35 6.19 -7.96
CA LYS A 127 -22.61 4.88 -8.59
C LYS A 127 -21.27 4.28 -9.04
N PRO A 128 -20.79 3.21 -8.38
CA PRO A 128 -19.46 2.66 -8.65
C PRO A 128 -19.33 2.20 -10.11
N VAL A 129 -18.10 2.23 -10.62
CA VAL A 129 -17.76 1.64 -11.93
C VAL A 129 -16.85 0.45 -11.70
N THR A 130 -17.17 -0.67 -12.33
CA THR A 130 -16.40 -1.91 -12.24
C THR A 130 -15.95 -2.32 -13.63
N ILE A 131 -14.64 -2.50 -13.81
CA ILE A 131 -14.02 -2.94 -15.05
C ILE A 131 -13.37 -4.28 -14.77
N GLY A 132 -13.81 -5.33 -15.47
CA GLY A 132 -13.29 -6.69 -15.33
C GLY A 132 -11.84 -6.85 -15.81
N ARG A 133 -11.30 -8.06 -15.68
CA ARG A 133 -9.95 -8.39 -16.16
C ARG A 133 -9.87 -8.49 -17.68
N ASN A 134 -8.66 -8.36 -18.24
CA ASN A 134 -8.37 -8.51 -19.67
C ASN A 134 -9.20 -7.58 -20.58
N VAL A 135 -9.71 -6.45 -20.04
CA VAL A 135 -10.51 -5.47 -20.78
C VAL A 135 -9.60 -4.55 -21.58
N TRP A 136 -10.03 -4.16 -22.79
CA TRP A 136 -9.36 -3.12 -23.56
C TRP A 136 -10.27 -1.91 -23.77
N ILE A 137 -9.85 -0.75 -23.30
CA ILE A 137 -10.55 0.52 -23.49
C ILE A 137 -9.80 1.39 -24.47
N GLY A 138 -10.42 1.60 -25.63
CA GLY A 138 -9.92 2.40 -26.73
C GLY A 138 -9.76 3.88 -26.38
N MET A 139 -8.87 4.54 -27.11
CA MET A 139 -8.52 5.95 -26.88
C MET A 139 -9.76 6.85 -26.96
N GLY A 140 -9.87 7.83 -26.06
CA GLY A 140 -10.97 8.80 -26.06
C GLY A 140 -12.32 8.25 -25.59
N ALA A 141 -12.41 7.00 -25.12
CA ALA A 141 -13.66 6.46 -24.59
C ALA A 141 -14.08 7.14 -23.28
N SER A 142 -15.39 7.18 -23.02
CA SER A 142 -16.00 7.76 -21.83
C SER A 142 -16.91 6.76 -21.13
N ILE A 143 -16.69 6.54 -19.83
CA ILE A 143 -17.41 5.55 -19.02
C ILE A 143 -18.27 6.26 -17.97
N ALA A 144 -19.58 6.00 -17.98
CA ALA A 144 -20.56 6.67 -17.13
C ALA A 144 -20.71 6.01 -15.73
N PRO A 145 -21.21 6.74 -14.73
CA PRO A 145 -21.44 6.18 -13.39
C PRO A 145 -22.36 4.97 -13.38
N GLY A 146 -22.04 3.96 -12.56
CA GLY A 146 -22.81 2.71 -12.45
C GLY A 146 -22.56 1.70 -13.56
N THR A 147 -21.51 1.90 -14.37
CA THR A 147 -21.18 0.99 -15.47
C THR A 147 -20.38 -0.20 -14.97
N THR A 148 -20.77 -1.40 -15.41
CA THR A 148 -20.00 -2.63 -15.23
C THR A 148 -19.53 -3.12 -16.59
N ILE A 149 -18.22 -3.36 -16.73
CA ILE A 149 -17.62 -3.89 -17.95
C ILE A 149 -17.13 -5.30 -17.66
N GLY A 150 -17.74 -6.29 -18.33
CA GLY A 150 -17.40 -7.69 -18.18
C GLY A 150 -15.98 -8.02 -18.62
N GLU A 151 -15.48 -9.13 -18.10
CA GLU A 151 -14.16 -9.69 -18.42
C GLU A 151 -13.92 -9.81 -19.93
N GLY A 152 -12.72 -9.47 -20.37
CA GLY A 152 -12.29 -9.65 -21.76
C GLY A 152 -12.94 -8.67 -22.75
N ALA A 153 -13.89 -7.84 -22.32
CA ALA A 153 -14.60 -6.92 -23.21
C ALA A 153 -13.67 -5.89 -23.86
N VAL A 154 -14.08 -5.39 -25.02
CA VAL A 154 -13.36 -4.38 -25.79
C VAL A 154 -14.27 -3.17 -26.02
N VAL A 155 -13.82 -2.00 -25.58
CA VAL A 155 -14.48 -0.72 -25.82
C VAL A 155 -13.75 0.00 -26.94
N GLY A 156 -14.44 0.30 -28.02
CA GLY A 156 -13.90 0.95 -29.20
C GLY A 156 -13.48 2.41 -28.96
N LEU A 157 -12.70 2.94 -29.91
CA LEU A 157 -12.26 4.33 -29.94
C LEU A 157 -13.44 5.31 -29.77
N GLY A 158 -13.32 6.27 -28.85
CA GLY A 158 -14.30 7.34 -28.67
C GLY A 158 -15.69 6.89 -28.21
N ALA A 159 -15.86 5.64 -27.76
CA ALA A 159 -17.16 5.13 -27.35
C ALA A 159 -17.64 5.77 -26.03
N VAL A 160 -18.95 5.95 -25.90
CA VAL A 160 -19.58 6.34 -24.63
C VAL A 160 -20.31 5.12 -24.08
N VAL A 161 -19.84 4.62 -22.94
CA VAL A 161 -20.31 3.39 -22.31
C VAL A 161 -21.09 3.73 -21.04
N SER A 162 -22.31 3.22 -20.98
CA SER A 162 -23.19 3.28 -19.81
C SER A 162 -23.91 1.95 -19.61
N GLY A 163 -24.06 1.51 -18.36
CA GLY A 163 -24.77 0.28 -17.99
C GLY A 163 -23.88 -0.96 -18.00
N GLU A 164 -24.44 -2.10 -18.37
CA GLU A 164 -23.74 -3.39 -18.35
C GLU A 164 -23.15 -3.70 -19.73
N VAL A 165 -21.87 -4.07 -19.78
CA VAL A 165 -21.21 -4.67 -20.95
C VAL A 165 -20.93 -6.13 -20.65
N ALA A 166 -21.48 -7.03 -21.46
CA ALA A 166 -21.29 -8.46 -21.28
C ALA A 166 -19.80 -8.87 -21.42
N PRO A 167 -19.36 -9.95 -20.73
CA PRO A 167 -18.04 -10.51 -20.96
C PRO A 167 -17.77 -10.79 -22.43
N PHE A 168 -16.53 -10.58 -22.86
CA PHE A 168 -16.03 -10.76 -24.23
C PHE A 168 -16.69 -9.88 -25.30
N ALA A 169 -17.69 -9.06 -24.96
CA ALA A 169 -18.35 -8.19 -25.92
C ALA A 169 -17.40 -7.12 -26.45
N VAL A 170 -17.54 -6.80 -27.74
CA VAL A 170 -16.89 -5.67 -28.39
C VAL A 170 -17.95 -4.60 -28.59
N VAL A 171 -17.81 -3.46 -27.91
CA VAL A 171 -18.77 -2.35 -27.96
C VAL A 171 -18.12 -1.11 -28.57
N ALA A 172 -18.88 -0.31 -29.33
CA ALA A 172 -18.39 0.94 -29.90
C ALA A 172 -19.50 1.96 -30.12
N GLY A 173 -19.12 3.22 -30.34
CA GLY A 173 -20.04 4.32 -30.63
C GLY A 173 -20.82 4.81 -29.41
N GLN A 174 -21.89 5.57 -29.67
CA GLN A 174 -22.80 6.06 -28.64
C GLN A 174 -23.80 4.97 -28.23
N LYS A 175 -24.25 5.00 -26.96
CA LYS A 175 -25.19 4.03 -26.36
C LYS A 175 -24.66 2.59 -26.23
N THR A 176 -23.34 2.41 -26.09
CA THR A 176 -22.76 1.08 -25.83
C THR A 176 -23.17 0.01 -26.86
N ARG A 177 -23.16 0.32 -28.16
CA ARG A 177 -23.62 -0.65 -29.18
C ARG A 177 -22.64 -1.83 -29.27
N CYS A 178 -23.13 -3.04 -29.01
CA CYS A 178 -22.39 -4.26 -29.28
C CYS A 178 -22.20 -4.44 -30.80
N ILE A 179 -20.94 -4.59 -31.23
CA ILE A 179 -20.53 -4.74 -32.63
C ILE A 179 -19.85 -6.09 -32.88
N GLY A 180 -19.67 -6.91 -31.86
CA GLY A 180 -19.07 -8.23 -31.96
C GLY A 180 -18.76 -8.81 -30.58
N ALA A 181 -18.08 -9.94 -30.58
CA ALA A 181 -17.53 -10.56 -29.39
C ALA A 181 -16.15 -11.15 -29.71
N ARG A 182 -15.31 -11.30 -28.69
CA ARG A 182 -14.08 -12.09 -28.79
C ARG A 182 -14.43 -13.57 -28.88
N ASP A 183 -13.60 -14.31 -29.60
CA ASP A 183 -13.64 -15.76 -29.61
C ASP A 183 -13.30 -16.31 -28.21
N SER A 184 -14.25 -17.02 -27.61
CA SER A 184 -14.16 -17.57 -26.25
C SER A 184 -13.12 -18.68 -26.14
N ASP A 185 -12.95 -19.51 -27.17
CA ASP A 185 -12.03 -20.64 -27.14
C ASP A 185 -10.59 -20.14 -27.29
N HIS A 186 -10.40 -19.16 -28.18
CA HIS A 186 -9.13 -18.44 -28.29
C HIS A 186 -8.78 -17.75 -26.97
N TYR A 187 -9.74 -17.04 -26.36
CA TYR A 187 -9.53 -16.39 -25.08
C TYR A 187 -9.15 -17.40 -23.99
N ALA A 188 -9.90 -18.50 -23.85
CA ALA A 188 -9.65 -19.53 -22.84
C ALA A 188 -8.28 -20.16 -23.00
N ARG A 189 -7.83 -20.39 -24.25
CA ARG A 189 -6.47 -20.87 -24.52
C ARG A 189 -5.40 -19.88 -24.04
N LEU A 190 -5.53 -18.60 -24.40
CA LEU A 190 -4.56 -17.56 -23.96
C LEU A 190 -4.55 -17.37 -22.44
N GLU A 191 -5.73 -17.46 -21.81
CA GLU A 191 -5.87 -17.42 -20.35
C GLU A 191 -5.16 -18.62 -19.70
N HIS A 192 -5.36 -19.81 -20.23
CA HIS A 192 -4.69 -21.03 -19.76
C HIS A 192 -3.16 -20.93 -19.90
N GLU A 193 -2.69 -20.38 -21.02
CA GLU A 193 -1.27 -20.13 -21.30
C GLU A 193 -0.71 -18.91 -20.53
N ARG A 194 -1.56 -18.14 -19.84
CA ARG A 194 -1.23 -16.86 -19.18
C ARG A 194 -0.53 -15.88 -20.13
N ALA A 195 -0.93 -15.88 -21.40
CA ALA A 195 -0.35 -15.09 -22.48
C ALA A 195 -0.89 -13.65 -22.48
N TYR A 196 -0.54 -12.87 -21.46
CA TYR A 196 -1.03 -11.50 -21.29
C TYR A 196 -0.14 -10.46 -21.98
N GLY A 197 -0.78 -9.43 -22.53
CA GLY A 197 -0.10 -8.23 -23.02
C GLY A 197 0.19 -7.26 -21.86
N GLY A 198 1.45 -6.89 -21.69
CA GLY A 198 1.90 -5.86 -20.75
C GLY A 198 1.84 -4.44 -21.30
N ALA A 199 2.66 -3.54 -20.76
CA ALA A 199 2.67 -2.13 -21.17
C ALA A 199 2.95 -1.98 -22.68
N SER A 200 1.98 -1.42 -23.42
CA SER A 200 1.99 -1.30 -24.90
C SER A 200 1.81 -2.60 -25.70
N GLY A 201 1.27 -3.66 -25.10
CA GLY A 201 0.96 -4.91 -25.80
C GLY A 201 2.17 -5.81 -26.08
N GLY A 202 3.35 -5.49 -25.55
CA GLY A 202 4.45 -6.44 -25.47
C GLY A 202 4.11 -7.58 -24.51
N PRO A 203 4.63 -8.80 -24.69
CA PRO A 203 4.35 -9.90 -23.76
C PRO A 203 4.80 -9.53 -22.35
N VAL A 204 3.98 -9.81 -21.34
CA VAL A 204 4.54 -10.09 -20.00
C VAL A 204 5.56 -11.21 -20.23
N ALA A 205 6.83 -11.01 -19.84
CA ALA A 205 7.96 -11.82 -20.32
C ALA A 205 7.58 -13.30 -20.48
N LEU A 206 7.69 -13.84 -21.71
CA LEU A 206 7.32 -15.22 -22.05
C LEU A 206 7.95 -16.19 -21.03
N GLY A 207 7.12 -16.86 -20.25
CA GLY A 207 7.54 -17.82 -19.22
C GLY A 207 7.44 -17.33 -17.77
N GLN A 208 7.15 -16.04 -17.52
CA GLN A 208 6.93 -15.55 -16.16
C GLN A 208 5.53 -15.95 -15.68
N ARG A 209 5.44 -17.12 -15.04
CA ARG A 209 4.22 -17.57 -14.35
C ARG A 209 3.95 -16.56 -13.22
N THR A 210 2.78 -15.95 -13.16
CA THR A 210 2.37 -15.15 -12.00
C THR A 210 1.28 -15.86 -11.21
N VAL A 211 1.23 -15.66 -9.91
CA VAL A 211 0.24 -16.32 -9.02
C VAL A 211 -0.45 -15.29 -8.13
N ASN A 212 -1.66 -15.56 -7.67
CA ASN A 212 -2.32 -14.70 -6.69
C ASN A 212 -1.81 -14.97 -5.25
N GLY A 213 -2.24 -14.17 -4.28
CA GLY A 213 -1.79 -14.31 -2.89
C GLY A 213 -2.13 -15.67 -2.26
N ARG A 214 -3.21 -16.33 -2.67
CA ARG A 214 -3.57 -17.68 -2.19
C ARG A 214 -2.64 -18.74 -2.76
N GLU A 215 -2.29 -18.62 -4.04
CA GLU A 215 -1.41 -19.56 -4.76
C GLU A 215 0.07 -19.40 -4.38
N MET A 216 0.49 -18.24 -3.84
CA MET A 216 1.86 -18.02 -3.36
C MET A 216 2.31 -19.02 -2.29
N GLY A 217 1.36 -19.61 -1.55
CA GLY A 217 1.66 -20.60 -0.53
C GLY A 217 2.63 -20.08 0.53
N ARG A 218 3.68 -20.86 0.80
CA ARG A 218 4.75 -20.54 1.77
C ARG A 218 5.66 -19.39 1.37
N ASN A 219 5.58 -18.92 0.11
CA ASN A 219 6.42 -17.85 -0.41
C ASN A 219 5.85 -16.46 -0.11
N LEU A 220 4.73 -16.35 0.60
CA LEU A 220 4.18 -15.07 1.06
C LEU A 220 4.28 -14.96 2.59
N PHE A 221 4.76 -13.82 3.08
CA PHE A 221 4.80 -13.54 4.51
C PHE A 221 4.38 -12.12 4.86
N PHE A 222 3.92 -11.94 6.09
CA PHE A 222 3.50 -10.66 6.65
C PHE A 222 4.31 -10.32 7.89
N VAL A 223 4.81 -9.09 7.97
CA VAL A 223 5.46 -8.57 9.18
C VAL A 223 4.41 -7.81 10.00
N LEU A 224 4.13 -8.34 11.18
CA LEU A 224 3.18 -7.82 12.16
C LEU A 224 3.96 -7.08 13.24
N SER A 225 3.61 -5.83 13.50
CA SER A 225 4.24 -5.07 14.59
C SER A 225 3.30 -4.00 15.11
N THR A 226 3.62 -3.43 16.27
CA THR A 226 3.06 -2.13 16.62
C THR A 226 3.69 -1.03 15.76
N GLY A 227 3.04 0.11 15.64
CA GLY A 227 3.67 1.29 15.05
C GLY A 227 4.95 1.66 15.81
N ARG A 228 6.01 2.06 15.09
CA ARG A 228 7.33 2.44 15.65
C ARG A 228 8.20 1.29 16.19
N SER A 229 7.90 0.05 15.83
CA SER A 229 8.67 -1.14 16.26
C SER A 229 9.79 -1.60 15.29
N GLY A 230 10.14 -0.81 14.28
CA GLY A 230 11.23 -1.16 13.34
C GLY A 230 10.80 -2.02 12.14
N SER A 231 9.50 -2.06 11.85
CA SER A 231 8.93 -2.81 10.72
C SER A 231 9.45 -2.37 9.34
N ALA A 232 9.80 -1.09 9.18
CA ALA A 232 10.48 -0.58 7.98
C ALA A 232 11.91 -1.16 7.85
N THR A 233 12.67 -1.16 8.94
CA THR A 233 14.05 -1.68 8.98
C THR A 233 14.07 -3.18 8.65
N ILE A 234 13.15 -3.96 9.21
CA ILE A 234 13.04 -5.40 8.88
C ILE A 234 12.73 -5.60 7.41
N ALA A 235 11.80 -4.83 6.84
CA ALA A 235 11.50 -4.94 5.42
C ALA A 235 12.72 -4.62 4.55
N GLU A 236 13.43 -3.53 4.84
CA GLU A 236 14.65 -3.13 4.13
C GLU A 236 15.77 -4.18 4.24
N VAL A 237 15.97 -4.76 5.42
CA VAL A 237 16.99 -5.80 5.60
C VAL A 237 16.63 -7.05 4.79
N LEU A 238 15.38 -7.52 4.87
CA LEU A 238 14.95 -8.72 4.15
C LEU A 238 14.93 -8.52 2.64
N ASP A 239 14.59 -7.33 2.15
CA ASP A 239 14.57 -7.01 0.71
C ASP A 239 15.97 -7.09 0.05
N ARG A 240 17.05 -7.00 0.84
CA ARG A 240 18.42 -7.19 0.35
C ARG A 240 18.79 -8.65 0.08
N ASN A 241 18.01 -9.62 0.59
CA ASN A 241 18.22 -11.02 0.22
C ASN A 241 17.87 -11.22 -1.26
N SER A 242 18.73 -11.89 -2.00
CA SER A 242 18.60 -12.00 -3.46
C SER A 242 17.31 -12.70 -3.94
N HIS A 243 16.66 -13.49 -3.06
CA HIS A 243 15.43 -14.25 -3.34
C HIS A 243 14.19 -13.65 -2.67
N CYS A 244 14.32 -12.49 -2.02
CA CYS A 244 13.23 -11.83 -1.31
C CYS A 244 12.84 -10.52 -2.00
N ARG A 245 11.55 -10.20 -1.93
CA ARG A 245 11.02 -8.86 -2.14
C ARG A 245 10.16 -8.48 -0.96
N CYS A 246 10.66 -7.60 -0.09
CA CYS A 246 9.96 -7.19 1.11
C CYS A 246 9.66 -5.70 1.08
N THR A 247 8.39 -5.34 1.18
CA THR A 247 7.94 -3.94 1.06
C THR A 247 7.30 -3.46 2.36
N HIS A 248 7.49 -2.18 2.68
CA HIS A 248 6.88 -1.54 3.84
C HIS A 248 5.67 -0.70 3.42
N GLU A 249 4.53 -0.98 4.05
CA GLU A 249 3.22 -0.35 3.86
C GLU A 249 2.82 -0.21 2.37
N PRO A 250 2.89 -1.30 1.56
CA PRO A 250 2.59 -1.23 0.13
C PRO A 250 1.10 -0.95 -0.17
N ARG A 251 0.22 -1.12 0.83
CA ARG A 251 -1.24 -1.09 0.69
C ARG A 251 -1.88 -0.18 1.74
N HIS A 252 -1.87 1.12 1.48
CA HIS A 252 -2.38 2.11 2.44
C HIS A 252 -3.85 1.89 2.84
N ALA A 253 -4.69 1.24 2.02
CA ALA A 253 -6.05 0.88 2.43
C ALA A 253 -6.10 -0.08 3.63
N MET A 254 -5.04 -0.85 3.89
CA MET A 254 -4.95 -1.76 5.04
C MET A 254 -5.01 -0.98 6.36
N ILE A 255 -4.53 0.26 6.37
CA ILE A 255 -4.59 1.13 7.54
C ILE A 255 -6.03 1.46 7.92
N ARG A 256 -6.83 1.88 6.94
CA ARG A 256 -8.26 2.11 7.14
C ARG A 256 -8.98 0.81 7.47
N LEU A 257 -8.77 -0.24 6.68
CA LEU A 257 -9.45 -1.52 6.79
C LEU A 257 -9.26 -2.14 8.17
N SER A 258 -8.02 -2.19 8.66
CA SER A 258 -7.70 -2.69 9.99
C SER A 258 -8.40 -1.91 11.09
N SER A 259 -8.43 -0.58 11.01
CA SER A 259 -9.01 0.26 12.07
C SER A 259 -10.52 0.26 12.03
N ASP A 260 -11.13 0.30 10.84
CA ASP A 260 -12.59 0.18 10.69
C ASP A 260 -13.08 -1.18 11.18
N TYR A 261 -12.31 -2.26 10.93
CA TYR A 261 -12.61 -3.58 11.48
C TYR A 261 -12.44 -3.62 13.00
N LEU A 262 -11.32 -3.10 13.52
CA LEU A 262 -11.05 -3.02 14.96
C LEU A 262 -12.15 -2.28 15.72
N HIS A 263 -12.65 -1.18 15.16
CA HIS A 263 -13.68 -0.33 15.76
C HIS A 263 -15.12 -0.79 15.47
N GLY A 264 -15.30 -1.97 14.86
CA GLY A 264 -16.62 -2.52 14.56
C GLY A 264 -17.43 -1.76 13.49
N LYS A 265 -16.81 -0.88 12.71
CA LYS A 265 -17.49 -0.12 11.64
C LYS A 265 -17.83 -0.97 10.42
N ILE A 266 -17.09 -2.07 10.25
CA ILE A 266 -17.31 -3.08 9.20
C ILE A 266 -17.31 -4.47 9.83
N SER A 267 -18.07 -5.38 9.24
CA SER A 267 -18.06 -6.77 9.68
C SER A 267 -16.78 -7.49 9.25
N ARG A 268 -16.54 -8.65 9.85
CA ARG A 268 -15.44 -9.54 9.46
C ARG A 268 -15.54 -9.96 8.00
N GLU A 269 -16.75 -10.26 7.52
CA GLU A 269 -17.01 -10.68 6.14
C GLU A 269 -16.66 -9.56 5.16
N ALA A 270 -17.00 -8.31 5.50
CA ALA A 270 -16.64 -7.14 4.70
C ALA A 270 -15.12 -6.93 4.67
N ALA A 271 -14.44 -7.08 5.82
CA ALA A 271 -12.98 -7.00 5.88
C ALA A 271 -12.31 -8.11 5.06
N GLN A 272 -12.81 -9.34 5.15
CA GLN A 272 -12.35 -10.48 4.37
C GLN A 272 -12.57 -10.28 2.87
N ALA A 273 -13.71 -9.73 2.44
CA ALA A 273 -13.97 -9.43 1.03
C ALA A 273 -12.99 -8.40 0.46
N GLU A 274 -12.69 -7.32 1.21
CA GLU A 274 -11.72 -6.31 0.76
C GLU A 274 -10.28 -6.85 0.72
N LEU A 275 -9.90 -7.68 1.69
CA LEU A 275 -8.61 -8.39 1.66
C LEU A 275 -8.51 -9.39 0.51
N ALA A 276 -9.57 -10.17 0.27
CA ALA A 276 -9.63 -11.12 -0.83
C ALA A 276 -9.51 -10.39 -2.17
N ALA A 277 -10.23 -9.28 -2.35
CA ALA A 277 -10.07 -8.45 -3.54
C ALA A 277 -8.63 -7.97 -3.71
N SER A 278 -7.98 -7.55 -2.62
CA SER A 278 -6.63 -7.00 -2.65
C SER A 278 -5.54 -8.04 -2.93
N PHE A 279 -5.59 -9.22 -2.30
CA PHE A 279 -4.52 -10.23 -2.39
C PHE A 279 -4.82 -11.36 -3.37
N VAL A 280 -6.08 -11.77 -3.49
CA VAL A 280 -6.50 -12.93 -4.30
C VAL A 280 -7.05 -12.48 -5.65
N GLY A 281 -7.81 -11.38 -5.66
CA GLY A 281 -8.52 -10.91 -6.85
C GLY A 281 -7.76 -9.94 -7.75
N CYS A 282 -6.72 -9.28 -7.24
CA CYS A 282 -6.08 -8.18 -7.97
C CYS A 282 -4.54 -8.08 -7.83
N SER A 283 -3.92 -8.92 -6.98
CA SER A 283 -2.46 -8.96 -6.84
C SER A 283 -1.88 -10.17 -7.56
N THR A 284 -0.82 -9.93 -8.33
CA THR A 284 -0.01 -10.97 -8.95
C THR A 284 1.41 -10.94 -8.39
N PHE A 285 1.96 -12.12 -8.15
CA PHE A 285 3.27 -12.31 -7.56
C PHE A 285 4.10 -13.25 -8.45
N ASP A 286 5.42 -13.11 -8.37
CA ASP A 286 6.35 -14.07 -8.96
C ASP A 286 6.49 -15.27 -8.00
N PRO A 287 6.06 -16.48 -8.39
CA PRO A 287 6.07 -17.66 -7.52
C PRO A 287 7.48 -18.09 -7.13
N GLU A 288 8.51 -17.71 -7.89
CA GLU A 288 9.92 -18.05 -7.61
C GLU A 288 10.56 -17.11 -6.58
N THR A 289 9.87 -16.02 -6.21
CA THR A 289 10.35 -15.03 -5.25
C THR A 289 9.57 -15.13 -3.94
N ILE A 290 10.27 -15.08 -2.81
CA ILE A 290 9.60 -14.95 -1.50
C ILE A 290 9.21 -13.48 -1.32
N VAL A 291 7.93 -13.22 -1.07
CA VAL A 291 7.37 -11.87 -0.98
C VAL A 291 6.94 -11.58 0.45
N GLY A 292 7.37 -10.42 0.95
CA GLY A 292 7.02 -9.90 2.27
C GLY A 292 6.28 -8.58 2.18
N GLU A 293 5.24 -8.43 3.00
CA GLU A 293 4.62 -7.13 3.24
C GLU A 293 4.65 -6.78 4.73
N SER A 294 5.16 -5.60 5.05
CA SER A 294 5.32 -5.11 6.41
C SER A 294 4.39 -3.93 6.66
N ASP A 295 3.42 -4.09 7.54
CA ASP A 295 2.48 -3.03 7.91
C ASP A 295 2.03 -3.25 9.36
N HIS A 296 2.07 -2.18 10.16
CA HIS A 296 1.67 -2.22 11.56
C HIS A 296 0.17 -2.56 11.76
N LYS A 297 -0.61 -2.54 10.68
CA LYS A 297 -2.05 -2.79 10.67
C LYS A 297 -2.42 -4.22 10.29
N TYR A 298 -1.47 -5.01 9.79
CA TYR A 298 -1.71 -6.44 9.54
C TYR A 298 -1.95 -7.23 10.82
N GLY A 299 -1.49 -6.74 11.98
CA GLY A 299 -1.68 -7.43 13.26
C GLY A 299 -3.14 -7.75 13.57
N ASN A 300 -4.06 -6.82 13.28
CA ASN A 300 -5.50 -7.02 13.49
C ASN A 300 -6.17 -7.88 12.41
N LEU A 301 -5.51 -8.02 11.26
CA LEU A 301 -6.03 -8.73 10.09
C LEU A 301 -5.42 -10.13 9.93
N ALA A 302 -4.48 -10.51 10.79
CA ALA A 302 -3.66 -11.72 10.65
C ALA A 302 -4.49 -13.01 10.54
N SER A 303 -5.56 -13.15 11.33
CA SER A 303 -6.44 -14.34 11.26
C SER A 303 -7.19 -14.42 9.92
N ILE A 304 -7.68 -13.29 9.40
CA ILE A 304 -8.34 -13.24 8.09
C ILE A 304 -7.34 -13.50 6.97
N LEU A 305 -6.13 -12.93 7.05
CA LEU A 305 -5.04 -13.19 6.11
C LEU A 305 -4.69 -14.68 6.09
N ALA A 306 -4.61 -15.32 7.27
CA ALA A 306 -4.29 -16.74 7.40
C ALA A 306 -5.37 -17.67 6.81
N GLU A 307 -6.65 -17.26 6.84
CA GLU A 307 -7.75 -17.97 6.18
C GLU A 307 -7.74 -17.80 4.66
N LEU A 308 -7.45 -16.59 4.19
CA LEU A 308 -7.37 -16.30 2.75
C LEU A 308 -6.15 -16.95 2.10
N MET A 309 -5.05 -17.05 2.85
CA MET A 309 -3.73 -17.53 2.41
C MET A 309 -3.22 -18.59 3.41
N PRO A 310 -3.67 -19.85 3.30
CA PRO A 310 -3.47 -20.89 4.33
C PRO A 310 -2.03 -21.33 4.59
N GLU A 311 -1.09 -20.99 3.72
CA GLU A 311 0.32 -21.34 3.89
C GLU A 311 1.23 -20.13 4.13
N ALA A 312 0.67 -18.91 4.10
CA ALA A 312 1.44 -17.69 4.36
C ALA A 312 2.03 -17.70 5.78
N LYS A 313 3.22 -17.09 5.93
CA LYS A 313 3.94 -16.99 7.20
C LYS A 313 3.79 -15.61 7.84
N PHE A 314 4.03 -15.50 9.13
CA PHE A 314 3.89 -14.26 9.89
C PHE A 314 5.11 -14.02 10.78
N LEU A 315 5.71 -12.83 10.69
CA LEU A 315 6.77 -12.40 11.59
C LEU A 315 6.18 -11.39 12.58
N TRP A 316 6.13 -11.75 13.86
CA TRP A 316 5.73 -10.81 14.89
C TRP A 316 6.95 -10.08 15.45
N VAL A 317 7.08 -8.81 15.09
CA VAL A 317 8.16 -7.95 15.53
C VAL A 317 7.73 -7.22 16.79
N VAL A 318 8.47 -7.46 17.86
CA VAL A 318 8.33 -6.75 19.12
C VAL A 318 9.52 -5.82 19.29
N ARG A 319 9.26 -4.64 19.87
CA ARG A 319 10.26 -3.68 20.33
C ARG A 319 9.99 -3.32 21.78
N ARG A 320 11.04 -3.06 22.56
CA ARG A 320 10.91 -2.65 23.97
C ARG A 320 9.95 -1.48 24.12
N ALA A 321 9.05 -1.58 25.09
CA ALA A 321 7.99 -0.60 25.31
C ALA A 321 8.55 0.80 25.55
N GLU A 322 9.64 0.93 26.30
CA GLU A 322 10.30 2.19 26.61
C GLU A 322 10.70 2.94 25.32
N ASP A 323 11.24 2.22 24.34
CA ASP A 323 11.69 2.80 23.08
C ASP A 323 10.51 3.15 22.15
N VAL A 324 9.46 2.33 22.13
CA VAL A 324 8.26 2.62 21.34
C VAL A 324 7.55 3.85 21.90
N VAL A 325 7.29 3.89 23.20
CA VAL A 325 6.61 5.00 23.89
C VAL A 325 7.42 6.29 23.74
N ALA A 326 8.74 6.25 23.94
CA ALA A 326 9.58 7.43 23.70
C ALA A 326 9.50 7.91 22.25
N SER A 327 9.54 6.98 21.27
CA SER A 327 9.44 7.34 19.85
C SER A 327 8.08 7.91 19.46
N SER A 328 6.98 7.42 20.04
CA SER A 328 5.63 7.83 19.67
C SER A 328 5.23 9.13 20.36
N VAL A 329 5.51 9.27 21.66
CA VAL A 329 5.31 10.52 22.42
C VAL A 329 6.13 11.66 21.82
N GLY A 330 7.40 11.42 21.48
CA GLY A 330 8.26 12.43 20.84
C GLY A 330 7.74 12.92 19.48
N ARG A 331 6.82 12.17 18.85
CA ARG A 331 6.17 12.51 17.58
C ARG A 331 4.74 13.03 17.76
N GLY A 332 4.32 13.31 18.99
CA GLY A 332 2.98 13.81 19.30
C GLY A 332 1.84 12.80 19.12
N TRP A 333 2.15 11.49 19.09
CA TRP A 333 1.11 10.46 19.00
C TRP A 333 0.20 10.52 20.22
N PHE A 334 -1.11 10.36 20.01
CA PHE A 334 -2.14 10.39 21.06
C PHE A 334 -2.26 11.70 21.84
N ASP A 335 -1.79 12.80 21.24
CA ASP A 335 -2.09 14.11 21.77
C ASP A 335 -3.60 14.40 21.74
N ASP A 336 -4.05 15.24 22.68
CA ASP A 336 -5.44 15.67 22.80
C ASP A 336 -5.97 16.33 21.51
N SER A 337 -5.11 17.01 20.74
CA SER A 337 -5.44 17.57 19.43
C SER A 337 -5.76 16.52 18.36
N GLU A 338 -5.21 15.30 18.43
CA GLU A 338 -5.55 14.20 17.50
C GLU A 338 -7.02 13.76 17.65
N PHE A 339 -7.63 14.01 18.80
CA PHE A 339 -9.01 13.61 19.13
C PHE A 339 -9.98 14.80 19.24
N GLY A 340 -9.52 16.01 18.90
CA GLY A 340 -10.33 17.24 19.01
C GLY A 340 -10.63 17.64 20.45
N TYR A 341 -9.83 17.18 21.42
CA TYR A 341 -9.92 17.62 22.81
C TYR A 341 -9.18 18.96 23.01
N ALA A 342 -9.53 19.70 24.06
CA ALA A 342 -8.87 20.97 24.36
C ALA A 342 -7.37 20.73 24.66
N THR A 343 -6.48 21.41 23.94
CA THR A 343 -5.04 21.25 24.06
C THR A 343 -4.54 21.69 25.44
N GLN A 344 -3.64 20.92 26.06
CA GLN A 344 -2.94 21.38 27.25
C GLN A 344 -1.99 22.57 26.92
N PRO A 345 -1.87 23.58 27.78
CA PRO A 345 -0.99 24.72 27.52
C PRO A 345 0.48 24.29 27.45
N GLY A 346 1.19 24.68 26.39
CA GLY A 346 2.67 24.58 26.31
C GLY A 346 3.25 23.50 25.40
N ARG A 347 2.43 22.68 24.72
CA ARG A 347 2.90 21.80 23.63
C ARG A 347 2.20 22.18 22.32
N ALA A 348 2.92 22.85 21.43
CA ALA A 348 2.50 22.98 20.03
C ALA A 348 2.76 21.65 19.32
N ILE A 349 1.79 21.15 18.56
CA ILE A 349 1.90 19.85 17.88
C ILE A 349 1.68 19.97 16.38
N PHE A 350 2.62 19.32 15.70
CA PHE A 350 2.58 18.91 14.31
C PHE A 350 1.60 17.73 14.16
N SER A 351 0.46 17.93 13.49
CA SER A 351 0.18 17.24 12.22
C SER A 351 -1.25 17.51 11.76
N GLU A 352 -1.39 18.05 10.55
CA GLU A 352 -2.65 18.12 9.79
C GLU A 352 -2.98 16.75 9.13
N GLU A 353 -2.35 15.66 9.55
CA GLU A 353 -2.40 14.40 8.81
C GLU A 353 -3.57 13.51 9.21
N LYS A 354 -4.38 13.16 8.20
CA LYS A 354 -5.54 12.25 8.24
C LYS A 354 -5.30 10.88 8.89
N TRP A 355 -4.05 10.47 9.13
CA TRP A 355 -3.69 9.15 9.67
C TRP A 355 -4.00 8.97 11.16
N SER A 356 -4.02 10.06 11.94
CA SER A 356 -4.43 10.03 13.36
C SER A 356 -5.83 9.42 13.54
N SER A 357 -6.73 9.68 12.60
CA SER A 357 -8.11 9.14 12.58
C SER A 357 -8.19 7.60 12.49
N TYR A 358 -7.09 6.94 12.12
CA TYR A 358 -6.98 5.49 12.03
C TYR A 358 -6.11 4.88 13.15
N ARG A 359 -5.76 5.62 14.21
CA ARG A 359 -5.18 4.99 15.42
C ARG A 359 -6.23 4.16 16.15
N ALA A 360 -5.76 3.14 16.86
CA ALA A 360 -6.62 2.43 17.80
C ALA A 360 -7.04 3.41 18.90
N ASN A 361 -8.32 3.36 19.30
CA ASN A 361 -8.87 4.16 20.37
C ASN A 361 -9.41 3.17 21.40
N GLY A 362 -8.91 3.23 22.63
CA GLY A 362 -9.28 2.28 23.68
C GLY A 362 -10.79 2.22 23.94
N SER A 363 -11.51 3.33 23.73
CA SER A 363 -12.96 3.35 23.92
C SER A 363 -13.77 2.69 22.82
N LEU A 364 -13.11 2.25 21.74
CA LEU A 364 -13.71 1.58 20.59
C LEU A 364 -13.09 0.19 20.40
N THR A 365 -12.52 -0.39 21.45
CA THR A 365 -11.85 -1.69 21.45
C THR A 365 -12.45 -2.62 22.49
N ASP A 366 -12.00 -3.87 22.50
CA ASP A 366 -12.44 -4.91 23.46
C ASP A 366 -11.75 -4.83 24.83
N ASP A 367 -11.06 -3.71 25.11
CA ASP A 367 -10.34 -3.45 26.35
C ASP A 367 -11.19 -2.75 27.43
N ASP A 368 -12.52 -2.66 27.21
CA ASP A 368 -13.54 -2.11 28.13
C ASP A 368 -13.28 -0.70 28.71
N LEU A 369 -12.46 0.11 28.05
CA LEU A 369 -12.27 1.51 28.43
C LEU A 369 -13.49 2.33 28.04
N SER A 370 -14.15 3.00 29.00
CA SER A 370 -15.16 4.00 28.65
C SER A 370 -14.51 5.20 27.96
N GLU A 371 -15.29 5.93 27.16
CA GLU A 371 -14.83 7.16 26.52
C GLU A 371 -14.32 8.20 27.54
N ALA A 372 -14.94 8.24 28.73
CA ALA A 372 -14.51 9.12 29.82
C ALA A 372 -13.13 8.71 30.36
N GLN A 373 -12.87 7.42 30.57
CA GLN A 373 -11.56 6.92 30.99
C GLN A 373 -10.49 7.22 29.94
N TRP A 374 -10.77 6.92 28.67
CA TRP A 374 -9.84 7.19 27.57
C TRP A 374 -9.43 8.67 27.48
N ARG A 375 -10.41 9.57 27.64
CA ARG A 375 -10.20 11.02 27.65
C ARG A 375 -9.31 11.49 28.82
N GLN A 376 -9.42 10.85 29.97
CA GLN A 376 -8.64 11.21 31.17
C GLN A 376 -7.19 10.75 31.12
N MET A 377 -6.89 9.71 30.32
CA MET A 377 -5.52 9.22 30.15
C MET A 377 -4.62 10.30 29.56
N SER A 378 -3.41 10.43 30.08
CA SER A 378 -2.40 11.31 29.48
C SER A 378 -1.94 10.78 28.11
N PRO A 379 -1.38 11.62 27.21
CA PRO A 379 -0.78 11.13 25.96
C PRO A 379 0.26 10.03 26.20
N PHE A 380 1.08 10.14 27.25
CA PHE A 380 2.06 9.10 27.60
C PHE A 380 1.38 7.77 27.96
N GLU A 381 0.33 7.83 28.77
CA GLU A 381 -0.44 6.66 29.17
C GLU A 381 -1.15 6.00 27.98
N ARG A 382 -1.77 6.78 27.08
CA ARG A 382 -2.38 6.25 25.84
C ARG A 382 -1.35 5.56 24.95
N ASN A 383 -0.11 6.05 24.91
CA ASN A 383 0.99 5.39 24.18
C ASN A 383 1.44 4.08 24.84
N CYS A 384 1.49 4.01 26.18
CA CYS A 384 1.75 2.78 26.92
C CYS A 384 0.67 1.73 26.65
N TRP A 385 -0.60 2.14 26.77
CA TRP A 385 -1.75 1.32 26.41
C TRP A 385 -1.67 0.82 24.96
N TYR A 386 -1.36 1.71 24.02
CA TYR A 386 -1.28 1.38 22.59
C TYR A 386 -0.25 0.28 22.32
N TRP A 387 0.94 0.36 22.93
CA TRP A 387 1.97 -0.66 22.78
C TRP A 387 1.50 -2.02 23.31
N ARG A 388 0.89 -2.05 24.50
CA ARG A 388 0.36 -3.28 25.12
C ARG A 388 -0.74 -3.88 24.25
N TYR A 389 -1.78 -3.09 23.99
CA TYR A 389 -2.99 -3.53 23.29
C TYR A 389 -2.66 -4.13 21.92
N TRP A 390 -1.81 -3.48 21.13
CA TRP A 390 -1.48 -4.01 19.80
C TRP A 390 -0.69 -5.31 19.84
N ASN A 391 0.27 -5.45 20.75
CA ASN A 391 1.02 -6.70 20.87
C ASN A 391 0.14 -7.83 21.40
N GLU A 392 -0.73 -7.58 22.37
CA GLU A 392 -1.70 -8.58 22.83
C GLU A 392 -2.70 -8.96 21.73
N ASN A 393 -3.16 -7.98 20.95
CA ASN A 393 -4.03 -8.25 19.82
C ASN A 393 -3.34 -9.11 18.75
N ILE A 394 -2.05 -8.83 18.44
CA ILE A 394 -1.25 -9.66 17.54
C ILE A 394 -1.10 -11.09 18.11
N GLU A 395 -0.75 -11.22 19.39
CA GLU A 395 -0.60 -12.53 20.02
C GLU A 395 -1.91 -13.33 20.00
N ARG A 396 -3.04 -12.66 20.28
CA ARG A 396 -4.39 -13.25 20.20
C ARG A 396 -4.74 -13.71 18.78
N THR A 397 -4.48 -12.89 17.76
CA THR A 397 -4.77 -13.28 16.37
C THR A 397 -3.85 -14.42 15.91
N LEU A 398 -2.57 -14.39 16.28
CA LEU A 398 -1.61 -15.47 16.02
C LEU A 398 -1.95 -16.77 16.77
N GLY A 399 -2.59 -16.69 17.94
CA GLY A 399 -3.05 -17.87 18.69
C GLY A 399 -4.06 -18.75 17.94
N SER A 400 -4.73 -18.19 16.93
CA SER A 400 -5.62 -18.94 16.02
C SER A 400 -4.90 -19.59 14.83
N ILE A 401 -3.60 -19.33 14.67
CA ILE A 401 -2.77 -19.75 13.55
C ILE A 401 -1.80 -20.84 14.02
N ASP A 402 -1.57 -21.85 13.18
CA ASP A 402 -0.56 -22.90 13.44
C ASP A 402 0.78 -22.28 13.87
N PRO A 403 1.34 -22.65 15.04
CA PRO A 403 2.60 -22.09 15.55
C PRO A 403 3.79 -22.22 14.60
N ARG A 404 3.77 -23.15 13.65
CA ARG A 404 4.82 -23.31 12.63
C ARG A 404 4.77 -22.22 11.55
N ARG A 405 3.69 -21.45 11.49
CA ARG A 405 3.47 -20.38 10.52
C ARG A 405 3.83 -19.00 11.05
N TRP A 406 4.24 -18.87 12.31
CA TRP A 406 4.67 -17.58 12.83
C TRP A 406 5.90 -17.68 13.72
N MET A 407 6.67 -16.59 13.75
CA MET A 407 7.88 -16.46 14.56
C MET A 407 7.90 -15.08 15.20
N ARG A 408 8.25 -15.00 16.49
CA ARG A 408 8.50 -13.74 17.18
C ARG A 408 9.94 -13.30 16.95
N VAL A 409 10.13 -12.02 16.66
CA VAL A 409 11.42 -11.37 16.41
C VAL A 409 11.52 -10.14 17.32
N GLU A 410 12.62 -10.04 18.06
CA GLU A 410 12.92 -8.90 18.91
C GLU A 410 13.83 -7.97 18.10
N ILE A 411 13.39 -6.74 17.83
CA ILE A 411 14.13 -5.85 16.92
C ILE A 411 15.55 -5.55 17.44
N GLU A 412 15.73 -5.55 18.76
CA GLU A 412 17.00 -5.35 19.44
C GLU A 412 17.98 -6.52 19.21
N ALA A 413 17.46 -7.74 19.04
CA ALA A 413 18.23 -8.95 18.77
C ALA A 413 18.18 -9.37 17.29
N PHE A 414 17.62 -8.53 16.40
CA PHE A 414 17.35 -8.92 15.02
C PHE A 414 18.61 -9.30 14.25
N ALA A 415 19.75 -8.65 14.53
CA ALA A 415 21.04 -9.00 13.95
C ALA A 415 21.45 -10.45 14.27
N ASP A 416 21.18 -10.92 15.48
CA ASP A 416 21.47 -12.29 15.90
C ASP A 416 20.42 -13.28 15.37
N GLN A 417 19.16 -12.82 15.23
CA GLN A 417 18.03 -13.63 14.77
C GLN A 417 17.92 -13.74 13.24
N ILE A 418 18.61 -12.91 12.45
CA ILE A 418 18.43 -12.82 10.99
C ILE A 418 18.63 -14.15 10.27
N THR A 419 19.54 -14.99 10.77
CA THR A 419 19.80 -16.32 10.21
C THR A 419 18.60 -17.24 10.41
N GLU A 420 17.98 -17.21 11.59
CA GLU A 420 16.78 -18.00 11.90
C GLU A 420 15.57 -17.47 11.13
N VAL A 421 15.41 -16.16 11.04
CA VAL A 421 14.34 -15.52 10.25
C VAL A 421 14.42 -15.95 8.78
N GLN A 422 15.61 -15.93 8.17
CA GLN A 422 15.79 -16.40 6.79
C GLN A 422 15.37 -17.87 6.63
N ARG A 423 15.82 -18.75 7.53
CA ARG A 423 15.42 -20.18 7.50
C ARG A 423 13.92 -20.37 7.71
N PHE A 424 13.32 -19.66 8.65
CA PHE A 424 11.89 -19.70 8.93
C PHE A 424 11.09 -19.29 7.69
N LEU A 425 11.50 -18.23 6.99
CA LEU A 425 10.87 -17.78 5.75
C LEU A 425 11.12 -18.74 4.57
N GLY A 426 12.15 -19.57 4.63
CA GLY A 426 12.57 -20.45 3.54
C GLY A 426 13.51 -19.75 2.55
N LEU A 427 14.12 -18.64 2.96
CA LEU A 427 15.12 -17.92 2.21
C LEU A 427 16.47 -18.64 2.28
N PRO A 428 17.29 -18.57 1.21
CA PRO A 428 18.70 -18.92 1.32
C PRO A 428 19.36 -18.01 2.37
N VAL A 429 20.20 -18.60 3.22
CA VAL A 429 20.89 -17.85 4.28
C VAL A 429 22.00 -17.02 3.64
N GLU A 430 21.78 -15.71 3.57
CA GLU A 430 22.74 -14.72 3.11
C GLU A 430 23.22 -13.86 4.29
N ALA A 431 24.43 -13.31 4.19
CA ALA A 431 24.95 -12.36 5.15
C ALA A 431 24.29 -11.00 4.91
N LEU A 432 23.33 -10.63 5.76
CA LEU A 432 22.61 -9.36 5.69
C LEU A 432 23.09 -8.43 6.81
N GLU A 433 23.67 -7.29 6.44
CA GLU A 433 24.18 -6.32 7.43
C GLU A 433 23.03 -5.55 8.09
N VAL A 434 22.69 -5.84 9.34
CA VAL A 434 21.59 -5.16 10.03
C VAL A 434 22.04 -3.79 10.56
N THR A 435 21.78 -2.74 9.79
CA THR A 435 21.99 -1.35 10.20
C THR A 435 20.70 -0.80 10.81
N VAL A 436 20.63 -0.69 12.14
CA VAL A 436 19.53 0.01 12.81
C VAL A 436 19.87 1.51 12.85
N GLU A 437 19.59 2.23 11.77
CA GLU A 437 19.71 3.69 11.79
C GLU A 437 18.64 4.29 12.71
N ASN A 438 19.06 4.85 13.84
CA ASN A 438 18.17 5.53 14.75
C ASN A 438 17.83 6.93 14.23
N GLN A 439 16.93 7.03 13.25
CA GLN A 439 16.49 8.31 12.67
C GLN A 439 15.58 9.14 13.61
N ALA A 440 15.60 8.88 14.92
CA ALA A 440 14.88 9.68 15.89
C ALA A 440 15.52 11.07 16.00
N ARG A 441 14.82 12.09 15.51
CA ARG A 441 15.22 13.51 15.63
C ARG A 441 14.92 14.14 17.00
N HIS A 442 14.45 13.33 17.96
CA HIS A 442 14.02 13.78 19.28
C HIS A 442 14.87 13.14 20.36
N GLU A 443 15.20 13.91 21.40
CA GLU A 443 15.97 13.44 22.54
C GLU A 443 15.20 12.32 23.25
N LYS A 444 15.83 11.14 23.37
CA LYS A 444 15.25 10.02 24.12
C LYS A 444 15.22 10.40 25.59
N VAL A 445 14.03 10.65 26.15
CA VAL A 445 13.89 10.85 27.60
C VAL A 445 14.13 9.50 28.28
N ALA A 446 15.26 9.38 28.98
CA ALA A 446 15.57 8.21 29.78
C ALA A 446 14.48 8.00 30.85
N ARG A 447 14.28 6.74 31.27
CA ARG A 447 13.33 6.38 32.33
C ARG A 447 13.47 7.22 33.61
N SER A 448 14.70 7.59 33.95
CA SER A 448 15.01 8.47 35.09
C SER A 448 14.35 9.85 34.99
N GLY A 449 14.10 10.33 33.77
CA GLY A 449 13.42 11.59 33.47
C GLY A 449 11.89 11.51 33.49
N TRP A 450 11.30 10.33 33.66
CA TRP A 450 9.83 10.19 33.75
C TRP A 450 9.32 10.70 35.08
N SER A 451 8.19 11.41 35.04
CA SER A 451 7.40 11.79 36.21
C SER A 451 6.82 10.55 36.91
N GLU A 452 6.33 10.74 38.14
CA GLU A 452 5.69 9.66 38.90
C GLU A 452 4.46 9.09 38.17
N GLY A 453 3.64 9.95 37.54
CA GLY A 453 2.49 9.52 36.75
C GLY A 453 2.87 8.72 35.50
N GLU A 454 3.94 9.10 34.80
CA GLU A 454 4.44 8.35 33.64
C GLU A 454 4.99 6.97 34.06
N ARG A 455 5.69 6.88 35.19
CA ARG A 455 6.16 5.60 35.74
C ARG A 455 4.98 4.70 36.13
N ALA A 456 3.96 5.25 36.78
CA ALA A 456 2.76 4.51 37.14
C ALA A 456 2.00 4.00 35.91
N ALA A 457 1.83 4.85 34.89
CA ALA A 457 1.23 4.46 33.61
C ALA A 457 2.02 3.34 32.91
N PHE A 458 3.35 3.45 32.89
CA PHE A 458 4.18 2.38 32.32
C PHE A 458 4.04 1.07 33.10
N GLU A 459 4.07 1.12 34.43
CA GLU A 459 3.93 -0.08 35.26
C GLU A 459 2.57 -0.75 35.03
N GLN A 460 1.50 0.05 34.98
CA GLN A 460 0.14 -0.43 34.74
C GLN A 460 0.00 -1.15 33.39
N TRP A 461 0.53 -0.58 32.31
CA TRP A 461 0.25 -1.07 30.96
C TRP A 461 1.35 -1.93 30.37
N CYS A 462 2.63 -1.65 30.66
CA CYS A 462 3.74 -2.24 29.92
C CYS A 462 4.54 -3.28 30.73
N ALA A 463 4.53 -3.23 32.07
CA ALA A 463 5.46 -4.03 32.85
C ALA A 463 5.21 -5.55 32.80
N GLU A 464 3.96 -6.01 32.90
CA GLU A 464 3.65 -7.44 32.74
C GLU A 464 3.99 -7.95 31.32
N PRO A 465 3.54 -7.30 30.23
CA PRO A 465 3.85 -7.81 28.90
C PRO A 465 5.33 -7.73 28.56
N MET A 466 6.05 -6.72 29.07
CA MET A 466 7.52 -6.67 28.99
C MET A 466 8.16 -7.87 29.70
N ARG A 467 7.70 -8.24 30.90
CA ARG A 467 8.19 -9.45 31.58
C ARG A 467 7.84 -10.73 30.80
N ARG A 468 6.63 -10.82 30.22
CA ARG A 468 6.21 -11.99 29.45
C ARG A 468 6.98 -12.16 28.14
N TRP A 469 7.20 -11.07 27.41
CA TRP A 469 7.79 -11.13 26.08
C TRP A 469 9.31 -10.95 26.09
N TYR A 470 9.88 -10.17 27.02
CA TYR A 470 11.33 -9.91 27.13
C TYR A 470 12.00 -10.53 28.37
N GLY A 471 11.24 -10.95 29.39
CA GLY A 471 11.80 -11.37 30.69
C GLY A 471 12.66 -12.64 30.71
N GLY A 472 13.02 -13.19 29.54
CA GLY A 472 14.03 -14.23 29.39
C GLY A 472 15.46 -13.69 29.19
N SER A 473 15.64 -12.42 28.83
CA SER A 473 16.94 -11.75 28.77
C SER A 473 17.15 -10.93 30.03
N GLY A 474 17.97 -11.45 30.96
CA GLY A 474 18.18 -10.87 32.27
C GLY A 474 18.60 -9.41 32.24
N GLU A 475 17.79 -8.58 32.88
CA GLU A 475 18.23 -7.62 33.90
C GLU A 475 17.03 -7.30 34.79
N PRO A 476 17.06 -7.65 36.09
CA PRO A 476 16.03 -7.26 37.05
C PRO A 476 16.36 -5.96 37.79
N ALA A 477 15.28 -5.26 38.16
CA ALA A 477 15.11 -4.09 39.04
C ALA A 477 15.36 -2.70 38.42
#